data_AF-A0A7Y6EVX0-F1
#
_entry.id   AF-A0A7Y6EVX0-F1
#
_cell.length_a   1.000
_cell.length_b   1.000
_cell.length_c   1.000
_cell.angle_alpha   90.00
_cell.angle_beta   90.00
_cell.angle_gamma   90.00
#
_symmetry.space_group_name_H-M   'P 1'
#
loop_
_entity.id
_entity.type
_entity.pdbx_description
1 polymer ?
#
loop_
_entity_poly.entity_id
_entity_poly.type
_entity_poly.pdbx_seq_one_letter_code
_entity_poly.pdbx_strand_id
1 'polypeptide(L)'
;MLDPKKRTQHIRGLGMQTDIRVDVPSALTEPIADSVVHSKGTEEQRERSNPVSSSIRRVRKSKGNKLTAMLQVRNERGRYLEEVLGDLSEFVDEIVIVDDASTDGTPDLCRAYPKVVRLEVLEKPLFAEEWRLRNALWQAAVSTSPDWMLSVDADELYSSEAKEAIRTLINQEHADWVAFRFYDMWGGRTHYRDDELWGLHRRHTASLVRYMPNYPYFYPQQNHHVPRLPLSCTVLPGISTELKVQHLGWAGSLEDRVRKYLRYKRIDPHGQWGSLEHYESILDPEPRLVPWKEER
;
A
#
# COMPACT_ATOMS: atom_id res chain seq x y z
N MET A 1 -36.23 8.56 36.54
CA MET A 1 -36.72 9.95 36.43
C MET A 1 -36.04 10.78 37.49
N LEU A 2 -35.19 11.73 37.09
CA LEU A 2 -34.88 13.00 37.74
C LEU A 2 -34.13 13.86 36.69
N ASP A 3 -34.59 15.10 36.56
CA ASP A 3 -34.49 16.02 35.40
C ASP A 3 -33.19 16.86 35.37
N PRO A 4 -32.70 17.34 34.21
CA PRO A 4 -31.38 17.94 34.03
C PRO A 4 -31.42 19.47 33.98
N LYS A 5 -30.48 20.16 34.63
CA LYS A 5 -30.16 21.56 34.30
C LYS A 5 -28.67 21.89 34.45
N LYS A 6 -28.13 22.35 33.31
CA LYS A 6 -27.12 23.40 33.13
C LYS A 6 -25.71 23.14 33.66
N ARG A 7 -24.77 23.00 32.72
CA ARG A 7 -23.51 23.76 32.75
C ARG A 7 -22.95 23.97 31.35
N THR A 8 -23.19 25.17 30.83
CA THR A 8 -22.43 25.79 29.75
C THR A 8 -21.09 26.23 30.30
N GLN A 9 -19.96 25.81 29.73
CA GLN A 9 -18.68 26.48 29.93
C GLN A 9 -17.89 26.56 28.62
N HIS A 10 -17.31 27.75 28.43
CA HIS A 10 -16.62 28.25 27.26
C HIS A 10 -15.38 27.45 26.89
N ILE A 11 -15.21 27.17 25.59
CA ILE A 11 -13.92 26.80 25.02
C ILE A 11 -13.30 28.09 24.46
N ARG A 12 -12.31 28.63 25.17
CA ARG A 12 -11.41 29.65 24.64
C ARG A 12 -10.42 28.97 23.69
N GLY A 13 -10.36 29.48 22.46
CA GLY A 13 -9.33 29.14 21.50
C GLY A 13 -7.96 29.63 21.95
N LEU A 14 -6.95 28.80 21.72
CA LEU A 14 -5.54 29.18 21.69
C LEU A 14 -5.05 28.86 20.28
N GLY A 15 -5.02 29.90 19.45
CA GLY A 15 -4.21 29.91 18.24
C GLY A 15 -2.75 30.11 18.64
N MET A 16 -1.88 29.22 18.17
CA MET A 16 -0.45 29.47 18.11
C MET A 16 -0.06 29.59 16.64
N GLN A 17 0.04 30.83 16.19
CA GLN A 17 0.86 31.21 15.05
C GLN A 17 2.33 31.12 15.51
N THR A 18 3.13 30.32 14.81
CA THR A 18 4.58 30.36 14.92
C THR A 18 5.14 30.90 13.61
N ASP A 19 5.44 32.19 13.60
CA ASP A 19 6.22 32.85 12.56
C ASP A 19 7.69 32.40 12.68
N ILE A 20 8.16 31.57 11.74
CA ILE A 20 9.57 31.26 11.58
C ILE A 20 10.13 32.21 10.52
N ARG A 21 10.87 33.23 10.98
CA ARG A 21 11.73 34.06 10.14
C ARG A 21 12.99 33.29 9.81
N VAL A 22 13.29 33.15 8.52
CA VAL A 22 14.57 32.61 8.03
C VAL A 22 15.35 33.78 7.44
N ASP A 23 16.43 34.17 8.12
CA ASP A 23 17.36 35.18 7.63
C ASP A 23 18.20 34.60 6.49
N VAL A 24 18.13 35.22 5.32
CA VAL A 24 18.97 34.92 4.15
C VAL A 24 20.01 36.04 4.01
N PRO A 25 21.32 35.76 4.14
CA PRO A 25 22.33 36.75 3.82
C PRO A 25 22.43 36.97 2.31
N SER A 26 22.39 38.25 1.92
CA SER A 26 22.55 38.77 0.56
C SER A 26 23.99 39.22 0.27
N ALA A 27 24.35 39.20 -1.01
CA ALA A 27 25.55 39.73 -1.68
C ALA A 27 26.82 38.85 -1.54
N LEU A 28 27.60 38.58 -2.59
CA LEU A 28 28.23 39.57 -3.47
C LEU A 28 28.40 39.06 -4.91
N THR A 29 28.03 39.92 -5.87
CA THR A 29 28.46 39.92 -7.27
C THR A 29 29.68 40.82 -7.42
N GLU A 30 30.76 40.36 -8.06
CA GLU A 30 31.62 41.18 -8.93
C GLU A 30 32.32 40.31 -10.00
N PRO A 31 32.62 40.86 -11.20
CA PRO A 31 33.06 40.12 -12.38
C PRO A 31 34.59 40.05 -12.50
N ILE A 32 35.13 39.01 -13.14
CA ILE A 32 36.55 38.97 -13.52
C ILE A 32 36.67 38.90 -15.04
N ALA A 33 37.50 39.80 -15.54
CA ALA A 33 37.73 40.20 -16.92
C ALA A 33 38.48 39.16 -17.77
N ASP A 34 38.31 39.37 -19.09
CA ASP A 34 38.97 38.72 -20.20
C ASP A 34 40.50 38.65 -20.08
N SER A 35 41.06 37.49 -20.46
CA SER A 35 42.40 37.45 -21.03
C SER A 35 42.41 36.53 -22.25
N VAL A 36 42.67 37.17 -23.39
CA VAL A 36 42.83 36.57 -24.71
C VAL A 36 44.22 35.94 -24.80
N VAL A 37 44.29 34.64 -25.07
CA VAL A 37 45.53 33.99 -25.53
C VAL A 37 45.25 33.32 -26.88
N HIS A 38 45.91 33.84 -27.91
CA HIS A 38 45.97 33.23 -29.24
C HIS A 38 46.81 31.95 -29.20
N SER A 39 46.26 30.83 -29.68
CA SER A 39 47.06 29.73 -30.21
C SER A 39 46.35 29.09 -31.41
N LYS A 40 47.14 28.81 -32.45
CA LYS A 40 46.74 28.30 -33.78
C LYS A 40 46.76 26.76 -33.81
N GLY A 41 45.90 26.18 -34.65
CA GLY A 41 45.91 24.77 -35.07
C GLY A 41 45.18 23.87 -34.08
N THR A 42 44.27 22.97 -34.44
CA THR A 42 44.21 22.08 -35.62
C THR A 42 42.75 21.69 -35.88
N GLU A 43 42.38 21.51 -37.15
CA GLU A 43 41.12 20.90 -37.57
C GLU A 43 41.06 19.45 -37.09
N GLU A 44 40.22 19.17 -36.10
CA GLU A 44 39.77 17.83 -35.77
C GLU A 44 38.25 17.80 -35.92
N GLN A 45 37.78 16.94 -36.81
CA GLN A 45 36.37 16.69 -37.04
C GLN A 45 35.73 16.18 -35.74
N ARG A 46 35.05 17.08 -35.03
CA ARG A 46 34.15 16.71 -33.93
C ARG A 46 32.92 16.04 -34.53
N GLU A 47 32.89 14.71 -34.49
CA GLU A 47 31.64 13.98 -34.51
C GLU A 47 30.72 14.56 -33.44
N ARG A 48 29.61 15.15 -33.89
CA ARG A 48 28.55 15.62 -33.02
C ARG A 48 27.90 14.38 -32.41
N SER A 49 28.33 13.99 -31.21
CA SER A 49 27.55 13.11 -30.36
C SER A 49 26.21 13.80 -30.11
N ASN A 50 25.15 13.31 -30.76
CA ASN A 50 23.78 13.70 -30.41
C ASN A 50 23.62 13.53 -28.90
N PRO A 51 23.21 14.55 -28.14
CA PRO A 51 22.86 14.32 -26.75
C PRO A 51 21.71 13.31 -26.78
N VAL A 52 21.95 12.15 -26.16
CA VAL A 52 20.89 11.18 -25.88
C VAL A 52 19.82 11.98 -25.16
N SER A 53 18.72 12.25 -25.85
CA SER A 53 17.56 12.91 -25.27
C SER A 53 17.08 11.98 -24.17
N SER A 54 17.51 12.24 -22.93
CA SER A 54 16.94 11.66 -21.74
C SER A 54 15.52 12.21 -21.69
N SER A 55 14.61 11.54 -22.38
CA SER A 55 13.21 11.92 -22.41
C SER A 55 12.76 11.99 -20.95
N ILE A 56 12.38 13.19 -20.50
CA ILE A 56 11.90 13.41 -19.15
C ILE A 56 10.64 12.53 -19.01
N ARG A 57 10.74 11.41 -18.27
CA ARG A 57 9.61 10.50 -18.07
C ARG A 57 8.52 11.25 -17.33
N ARG A 58 7.41 11.52 -18.02
CA ARG A 58 6.22 12.12 -17.40
C ARG A 58 5.67 11.14 -16.36
N VAL A 59 5.62 11.59 -15.09
CA VAL A 59 5.15 10.78 -13.95
C VAL A 59 3.63 10.60 -13.99
N ARG A 60 2.88 11.69 -14.19
CA ARG A 60 1.41 11.63 -14.35
C ARG A 60 1.07 11.44 -15.82
N LYS A 61 0.62 10.25 -16.18
CA LYS A 61 0.21 9.90 -17.54
C LYS A 61 -1.30 9.70 -17.60
N SER A 62 -1.95 10.24 -18.63
CA SER A 62 -3.37 10.03 -18.90
C SER A 62 -3.69 8.71 -19.60
N LYS A 63 -2.69 7.92 -20.01
CA LYS A 63 -2.86 6.60 -20.64
C LYS A 63 -1.59 5.75 -20.56
N GLY A 64 -1.74 4.44 -20.75
CA GLY A 64 -0.61 3.51 -20.87
C GLY A 64 0.24 3.39 -19.61
N ASN A 65 -0.37 3.58 -18.43
CA ASN A 65 0.32 3.34 -17.17
C ASN A 65 0.51 1.84 -16.92
N LYS A 66 1.73 1.44 -16.54
CA LYS A 66 2.03 0.09 -16.06
C LYS A 66 1.61 -0.08 -14.60
N LEU A 67 0.85 -1.14 -14.33
CA LEU A 67 0.37 -1.53 -13.00
C LEU A 67 1.11 -2.77 -12.49
N THR A 68 1.79 -2.62 -11.35
CA THR A 68 2.47 -3.71 -10.65
C THR A 68 1.73 -4.02 -9.35
N ALA A 69 1.25 -5.25 -9.17
CA ALA A 69 0.81 -5.73 -7.86
C ALA A 69 2.01 -6.07 -6.97
N MET A 70 1.89 -5.81 -5.68
CA MET A 70 2.90 -6.18 -4.68
C MET A 70 2.25 -6.89 -3.49
N LEU A 71 2.82 -8.04 -3.10
CA LEU A 71 2.30 -8.89 -2.03
C LEU A 71 3.42 -9.32 -1.07
N GLN A 72 3.08 -9.37 0.22
CA GLN A 72 3.86 -10.13 1.21
C GLN A 72 3.12 -11.45 1.49
N VAL A 73 3.84 -12.56 1.51
CA VAL A 73 3.24 -13.89 1.70
C VAL A 73 4.00 -14.69 2.75
N ARG A 74 3.31 -15.57 3.48
CA ARG A 74 3.94 -16.55 4.36
C ARG A 74 3.01 -17.73 4.60
N ASN A 75 3.42 -18.92 4.17
CA ASN A 75 2.69 -20.17 4.36
C ASN A 75 1.23 -20.11 3.85
N GLU A 76 1.05 -19.75 2.59
CA GLU A 76 -0.26 -19.59 1.94
C GLU A 76 -0.61 -20.75 0.99
N ARG A 77 0.21 -21.80 0.94
CA ARG A 77 -0.09 -22.99 0.13
C ARG A 77 -1.38 -23.65 0.63
N GLY A 78 -2.29 -23.96 -0.30
CA GLY A 78 -3.58 -24.57 0.02
C GLY A 78 -4.59 -23.61 0.67
N ARG A 79 -4.33 -22.30 0.63
CA ARG A 79 -5.26 -21.25 1.07
C ARG A 79 -5.75 -20.44 -0.13
N TYR A 80 -5.76 -19.11 -0.03
CA TYR A 80 -6.35 -18.21 -1.03
C TYR A 80 -5.34 -17.73 -2.08
N LEU A 81 -4.04 -17.88 -1.86
CA LEU A 81 -3.02 -17.27 -2.73
C LEU A 81 -3.10 -17.73 -4.19
N GLU A 82 -3.48 -18.99 -4.46
CA GLU A 82 -3.62 -19.46 -5.86
C GLU A 82 -4.73 -18.69 -6.60
N GLU A 83 -5.84 -18.43 -5.91
CA GLU A 83 -6.96 -17.66 -6.43
C GLU A 83 -6.58 -16.19 -6.59
N VAL A 84 -5.92 -15.60 -5.60
CA VAL A 84 -5.45 -14.20 -5.65
C VAL A 84 -4.47 -13.99 -6.80
N LEU A 85 -3.49 -14.88 -7.00
CA LEU A 85 -2.55 -14.76 -8.11
C LEU A 85 -3.22 -14.96 -9.47
N GLY A 86 -4.23 -15.84 -9.54
CA GLY A 86 -5.06 -16.02 -10.73
C GLY A 86 -5.85 -14.75 -11.07
N ASP A 87 -6.55 -14.18 -10.08
CA ASP A 87 -7.35 -12.97 -10.22
C ASP A 87 -6.51 -11.74 -10.59
N LEU A 88 -5.40 -11.50 -9.89
CA LEU A 88 -4.48 -10.41 -10.22
C LEU A 88 -3.96 -10.53 -11.64
N SER A 89 -3.68 -11.76 -12.08
CA SER A 89 -3.18 -12.01 -13.44
C SER A 89 -4.17 -11.61 -14.53
N GLU A 90 -5.43 -11.33 -14.24
CA GLU A 90 -6.40 -10.84 -15.22
C GLU A 90 -6.20 -9.35 -15.54
N PHE A 91 -5.79 -8.52 -14.56
CA PHE A 91 -5.88 -7.07 -14.71
C PHE A 91 -4.58 -6.29 -14.43
N VAL A 92 -3.57 -6.88 -13.78
CA VAL A 92 -2.26 -6.22 -13.57
C VAL A 92 -1.25 -6.60 -14.65
N ASP A 93 -0.21 -5.79 -14.84
CA ASP A 93 0.84 -6.08 -15.83
C ASP A 93 1.92 -6.99 -15.23
N GLU A 94 2.26 -6.77 -13.96
CA GLU A 94 3.32 -7.49 -13.24
C GLU A 94 2.92 -7.73 -11.78
N ILE A 95 3.48 -8.77 -11.17
CA ILE A 95 3.34 -9.13 -9.77
C ILE A 95 4.73 -9.24 -9.15
N VAL A 96 4.90 -8.61 -7.99
CA VAL A 96 6.11 -8.68 -7.16
C VAL A 96 5.73 -9.26 -5.80
N ILE A 97 6.52 -10.22 -5.34
CA ILE A 97 6.24 -10.93 -4.09
C ILE A 97 7.48 -10.92 -3.21
N VAL A 98 7.28 -10.63 -1.92
CA VAL A 98 8.23 -10.95 -0.86
C VAL A 98 7.63 -12.07 -0.01
N ASP A 99 8.25 -13.25 -0.09
CA ASP A 99 7.95 -14.38 0.77
C ASP A 99 8.71 -14.25 2.09
N ASP A 100 7.97 -14.10 3.17
CA ASP A 100 8.50 -13.88 4.52
C ASP A 100 8.96 -15.19 5.15
N ALA A 101 9.86 -15.92 4.49
CA ALA A 101 10.46 -17.19 4.92
C ALA A 101 9.44 -18.33 5.13
N SER A 102 8.62 -18.60 4.11
CA SER A 102 7.69 -19.74 4.11
C SER A 102 8.43 -21.07 4.30
N THR A 103 7.76 -21.98 4.99
CA THR A 103 8.22 -23.34 5.29
C THR A 103 7.41 -24.41 4.56
N ASP A 104 6.51 -24.00 3.67
CA ASP A 104 5.68 -24.84 2.82
C ASP A 104 5.97 -24.58 1.33
N GLY A 105 5.12 -25.10 0.44
CA GLY A 105 5.25 -24.92 -1.01
C GLY A 105 4.88 -23.53 -1.55
N THR A 106 4.72 -22.51 -0.71
CA THR A 106 4.35 -21.14 -1.13
C THR A 106 5.30 -20.55 -2.19
N PRO A 107 6.64 -20.65 -2.05
CA PRO A 107 7.54 -20.10 -3.07
C PRO A 107 7.38 -20.76 -4.45
N ASP A 108 7.19 -22.08 -4.48
CA ASP A 108 7.00 -22.82 -5.75
C ASP A 108 5.67 -22.48 -6.40
N LEU A 109 4.62 -22.32 -5.60
CA LEU A 109 3.33 -21.80 -6.05
C LEU A 109 3.51 -20.42 -6.70
N CYS A 110 4.21 -19.48 -6.06
CA CYS A 110 4.45 -18.15 -6.61
C CYS A 110 5.21 -18.21 -7.94
N ARG A 111 6.27 -19.03 -8.05
CA ARG A 111 7.08 -19.17 -9.27
C ARG A 111 6.29 -19.70 -10.47
N ALA A 112 5.19 -20.41 -10.23
CA ALA A 112 4.37 -20.98 -11.30
C ALA A 112 3.56 -19.94 -12.09
N TYR A 113 3.39 -18.71 -11.58
CA TYR A 113 2.59 -17.67 -12.22
C TYR A 113 3.44 -16.78 -13.15
N PRO A 114 3.15 -16.71 -14.47
CA PRO A 114 3.97 -15.96 -15.41
C PRO A 114 4.10 -14.45 -15.15
N LYS A 115 3.08 -13.86 -14.50
CA LYS A 115 3.10 -12.44 -14.14
C LYS A 115 3.91 -12.15 -12.87
N VAL A 116 4.33 -13.16 -12.12
CA VAL A 116 5.29 -12.99 -11.01
C VAL A 116 6.68 -12.78 -11.59
N VAL A 117 7.02 -11.50 -11.79
CA VAL A 117 8.29 -11.10 -12.41
C VAL A 117 9.43 -10.98 -11.40
N ARG A 118 9.09 -10.89 -10.11
CA ARG A 118 10.05 -10.86 -9.00
C ARG A 118 9.48 -11.57 -7.79
N LEU A 119 10.25 -12.51 -7.25
CA LEU A 119 9.98 -13.21 -6.00
C LEU A 119 11.25 -13.14 -5.14
N GLU A 120 11.16 -12.49 -3.98
CA GLU A 120 12.21 -12.50 -2.97
C GLU A 120 11.80 -13.45 -1.85
N VAL A 121 12.60 -14.48 -1.60
CA VAL A 121 12.37 -15.41 -0.48
C VAL A 121 13.34 -15.04 0.62
N LEU A 122 12.81 -14.57 1.75
CA LEU A 122 13.62 -14.20 2.90
C LEU A 122 14.14 -15.45 3.62
N GLU A 123 15.36 -15.38 4.15
CA GLU A 123 15.95 -16.48 4.93
C GLU A 123 15.31 -16.62 6.32
N LYS A 124 14.80 -15.51 6.87
CA LYS A 124 14.18 -15.46 8.19
C LYS A 124 12.93 -14.56 8.16
N PRO A 125 11.92 -14.87 8.99
CA PRO A 125 10.74 -14.03 9.07
C PRO A 125 11.06 -12.64 9.63
N LEU A 126 10.47 -11.63 9.01
CA LEU A 126 10.45 -10.23 9.42
C LEU A 126 9.07 -9.81 9.94
N PHE A 127 8.11 -10.73 10.11
CA PHE A 127 6.79 -10.41 10.67
C PHE A 127 6.82 -9.65 12.01
N ALA A 128 7.83 -9.89 12.85
CA ALA A 128 8.02 -9.17 14.11
C ALA A 128 8.59 -7.74 13.94
N GLU A 129 9.07 -7.42 12.74
CA GLU A 129 9.58 -6.12 12.32
C GLU A 129 8.84 -5.71 11.05
N GLU A 130 7.50 -5.65 11.09
CA GLU A 130 6.64 -5.49 9.91
C GLU A 130 7.07 -4.31 9.02
N TRP A 131 7.60 -3.23 9.60
CA TRP A 131 8.11 -2.08 8.83
C TRP A 131 9.25 -2.45 7.88
N ARG A 132 10.12 -3.40 8.25
CA ARG A 132 11.19 -3.90 7.38
C ARG A 132 10.62 -4.74 6.24
N LEU A 133 9.63 -5.58 6.53
CA LEU A 133 8.96 -6.39 5.53
C LEU A 133 8.24 -5.51 4.50
N ARG A 134 7.48 -4.50 4.96
CA ARG A 134 6.82 -3.50 4.10
C ARG A 134 7.83 -2.72 3.26
N ASN A 135 8.94 -2.30 3.86
CA ASN A 135 9.99 -1.61 3.11
C ASN A 135 10.66 -2.51 2.07
N ALA A 136 10.98 -3.77 2.40
CA ALA A 136 11.54 -4.73 1.46
C ALA A 136 10.61 -4.94 0.26
N LEU A 137 9.31 -5.15 0.52
CA LEU A 137 8.30 -5.27 -0.53
C LEU A 137 8.22 -4.03 -1.43
N TRP A 138 8.21 -2.85 -0.81
CA TRP A 138 8.21 -1.59 -1.56
C TRP A 138 9.44 -1.46 -2.47
N GLN A 139 10.65 -1.73 -1.96
CA GLN A 139 11.87 -1.64 -2.76
C GLN A 139 11.90 -2.68 -3.88
N ALA A 140 11.43 -3.91 -3.61
CA ALA A 140 11.28 -4.95 -4.63
C ALA A 140 10.34 -4.48 -5.75
N ALA A 141 9.20 -3.85 -5.40
CA ALA A 141 8.26 -3.30 -6.37
C ALA A 141 8.85 -2.11 -7.15
N VAL A 142 9.55 -1.20 -6.48
CA VAL A 142 10.25 -0.06 -7.13
C VAL A 142 11.22 -0.55 -8.21
N SER A 143 11.91 -1.68 -7.97
CA SER A 143 12.89 -2.24 -8.90
C SER A 143 12.30 -2.63 -10.26
N THR A 144 10.98 -2.81 -10.37
CA THR A 144 10.31 -3.10 -11.65
C THR A 144 9.95 -1.84 -12.43
N SER A 145 10.24 -0.64 -11.93
CA SER A 145 9.91 0.64 -12.59
C SER A 145 8.41 0.84 -12.91
N PRO A 146 7.49 0.59 -11.96
CA PRO A 146 6.04 0.75 -12.18
C PRO A 146 5.66 2.20 -12.49
N ASP A 147 4.48 2.41 -13.06
CA ASP A 147 3.81 3.72 -13.00
C ASP A 147 2.85 3.78 -11.81
N TRP A 148 2.20 2.65 -11.51
CA TRP A 148 1.31 2.45 -10.38
C TRP A 148 1.58 1.13 -9.67
N MET A 149 1.39 1.12 -8.37
CA MET A 149 1.50 -0.06 -7.51
C MET A 149 0.16 -0.37 -6.86
N LEU A 150 -0.21 -1.65 -6.84
CA LEU A 150 -1.36 -2.17 -6.11
C LEU A 150 -0.87 -3.05 -4.96
N SER A 151 -1.06 -2.61 -3.72
CA SER A 151 -0.78 -3.41 -2.52
C SER A 151 -1.93 -4.37 -2.26
N VAL A 152 -1.65 -5.67 -2.22
CA VAL A 152 -2.66 -6.72 -2.06
C VAL A 152 -2.16 -7.72 -1.02
N ASP A 153 -3.03 -8.12 -0.09
CA ASP A 153 -2.73 -9.22 0.84
C ASP A 153 -3.08 -10.57 0.17
N ALA A 154 -2.48 -11.67 0.65
CA ALA A 154 -2.60 -13.00 0.04
C ALA A 154 -4.01 -13.63 0.11
N ASP A 155 -4.97 -12.92 0.70
CA ASP A 155 -6.35 -13.30 0.94
C ASP A 155 -7.33 -12.20 0.50
N GLU A 156 -6.95 -11.35 -0.47
CA GLU A 156 -7.79 -10.28 -0.99
C GLU A 156 -8.17 -10.46 -2.45
N LEU A 157 -9.45 -10.29 -2.78
CA LEU A 157 -9.98 -10.36 -4.15
C LEU A 157 -10.77 -9.11 -4.50
N TYR A 158 -10.44 -8.51 -5.65
CA TYR A 158 -11.09 -7.30 -6.14
C TYR A 158 -12.38 -7.67 -6.90
N SER A 159 -13.46 -6.92 -6.69
CA SER A 159 -14.72 -7.18 -7.40
C SER A 159 -14.57 -7.00 -8.90
N SER A 160 -15.47 -7.61 -9.67
CA SER A 160 -15.47 -7.48 -11.13
C SER A 160 -15.48 -6.01 -11.59
N GLU A 161 -16.29 -5.17 -10.95
CA GLU A 161 -16.35 -3.73 -11.25
C GLU A 161 -15.03 -3.03 -10.93
N ALA A 162 -14.33 -3.45 -9.87
CA ALA A 162 -13.04 -2.89 -9.52
C ALA A 162 -11.98 -3.21 -10.59
N LYS A 163 -11.96 -4.47 -11.07
CA LYS A 163 -11.05 -4.92 -12.13
C LYS A 163 -11.30 -4.15 -13.44
N GLU A 164 -12.56 -3.94 -13.80
CA GLU A 164 -12.94 -3.14 -14.97
C GLU A 164 -12.55 -1.65 -14.83
N ALA A 165 -12.74 -1.07 -13.64
CA ALA A 165 -12.47 0.34 -13.39
C ALA A 165 -10.98 0.67 -13.26
N ILE A 166 -10.13 -0.27 -12.84
CA ILE A 166 -8.72 -0.03 -12.52
C ILE A 166 -7.96 0.67 -13.63
N ARG A 167 -8.18 0.29 -14.90
CA ARG A 167 -7.48 0.93 -16.02
C ARG A 167 -7.86 2.38 -16.20
N THR A 168 -9.11 2.75 -15.94
CA THR A 168 -9.55 4.16 -15.93
C THR A 168 -8.93 4.91 -14.74
N LEU A 169 -8.89 4.28 -13.56
CA LEU A 169 -8.37 4.88 -12.33
C LEU A 169 -6.87 5.21 -12.38
N ILE A 170 -6.07 4.40 -13.09
CA ILE A 170 -4.62 4.66 -13.24
C ILE A 170 -4.30 5.59 -14.41
N ASN A 171 -5.17 5.65 -15.42
CA ASN A 171 -5.01 6.46 -16.63
C ASN A 171 -5.69 7.82 -16.49
N GLN A 172 -5.31 8.54 -15.44
CA GLN A 172 -5.70 9.92 -15.16
C GLN A 172 -4.51 10.68 -14.54
N GLU A 173 -4.63 12.00 -14.41
CA GLU A 173 -3.53 12.88 -13.97
C GLU A 173 -3.82 13.70 -12.70
N HIS A 174 -4.97 13.53 -12.05
CA HIS A 174 -5.43 14.34 -10.90
C HIS A 174 -5.29 13.64 -9.54
N ALA A 175 -5.22 12.31 -9.50
CA ALA A 175 -5.07 11.51 -8.28
C ALA A 175 -3.80 10.65 -8.34
N ASP A 176 -3.18 10.47 -7.18
CA ASP A 176 -1.96 9.70 -6.97
C ASP A 176 -2.16 8.53 -5.99
N TRP A 177 -3.32 8.44 -5.31
CA TRP A 177 -3.76 7.22 -4.64
C TRP A 177 -5.27 6.98 -4.82
N VAL A 178 -5.68 5.72 -4.73
CA VAL A 178 -7.07 5.28 -4.81
C VAL A 178 -7.38 4.32 -3.66
N ALA A 179 -8.51 4.56 -3.00
CA ALA A 179 -9.00 3.75 -1.89
C ALA A 179 -10.29 2.99 -2.22
N PHE A 180 -10.42 1.81 -1.63
CA PHE A 180 -11.50 0.84 -1.89
C PHE A 180 -12.22 0.46 -0.59
N ARG A 181 -13.38 -0.18 -0.73
CA ARG A 181 -14.19 -0.73 0.37
C ARG A 181 -13.81 -2.19 0.62
N PHE A 182 -13.22 -2.48 1.76
CA PHE A 182 -12.80 -3.85 2.12
C PHE A 182 -13.83 -4.50 3.04
N TYR A 183 -14.12 -5.78 2.80
CA TYR A 183 -15.13 -6.52 3.54
C TYR A 183 -14.51 -7.76 4.20
N ASP A 184 -14.50 -7.78 5.53
CA ASP A 184 -14.03 -8.92 6.32
C ASP A 184 -15.02 -10.09 6.20
N MET A 185 -14.78 -10.95 5.20
CA MET A 185 -15.58 -12.15 4.93
C MET A 185 -15.45 -13.13 6.09
N TRP A 186 -16.55 -13.70 6.58
CA TRP A 186 -16.56 -14.39 7.88
C TRP A 186 -17.16 -15.79 7.82
N GLY A 187 -16.37 -16.80 8.17
CA GLY A 187 -16.81 -18.20 8.19
C GLY A 187 -17.23 -18.76 6.81
N GLY A 188 -16.97 -18.00 5.75
CA GLY A 188 -17.26 -18.32 4.37
C GLY A 188 -17.22 -17.07 3.50
N ARG A 189 -17.68 -17.21 2.26
CA ARG A 189 -17.62 -16.14 1.24
C ARG A 189 -18.95 -15.45 0.97
N THR A 190 -20.00 -15.86 1.69
CA THR A 190 -21.37 -15.37 1.46
C THR A 190 -21.75 -14.24 2.39
N HIS A 191 -20.99 -14.01 3.47
CA HIS A 191 -21.27 -13.00 4.48
C HIS A 191 -19.97 -12.34 4.96
N TYR A 192 -20.07 -11.08 5.33
CA TYR A 192 -19.02 -10.35 6.04
C TYR A 192 -19.49 -9.98 7.44
N ARG A 193 -18.55 -9.72 8.34
CA ARG A 193 -18.85 -9.31 9.71
C ARG A 193 -19.08 -7.80 9.78
N ASP A 194 -20.13 -7.38 10.49
CA ASP A 194 -20.50 -5.97 10.67
C ASP A 194 -21.03 -5.71 12.09
N ASP A 195 -20.16 -5.21 12.96
CA ASP A 195 -20.50 -4.82 14.33
C ASP A 195 -19.62 -3.65 14.82
N GLU A 196 -19.61 -3.38 16.13
CA GLU A 196 -18.86 -2.26 16.73
C GLU A 196 -17.34 -2.41 16.59
N LEU A 197 -16.84 -3.65 16.58
CA LEU A 197 -15.42 -3.97 16.51
C LEU A 197 -14.99 -4.27 15.07
N TRP A 198 -15.92 -4.73 14.24
CA TRP A 198 -15.70 -5.16 12.85
C TRP A 198 -16.47 -4.28 11.87
N GLY A 199 -15.79 -3.24 11.38
CA GLY A 199 -16.38 -2.21 10.52
C GLY A 199 -15.51 -1.82 9.32
N LEU A 200 -14.66 -2.72 8.82
CA LEU A 200 -13.69 -2.42 7.75
C LEU A 200 -14.34 -1.82 6.50
N HIS A 201 -15.53 -2.29 6.14
CA HIS A 201 -16.29 -1.79 4.98
C HIS A 201 -16.78 -0.35 5.16
N ARG A 202 -16.86 0.15 6.40
CA ARG A 202 -17.32 1.52 6.68
C ARG A 202 -16.23 2.57 6.40
N ARG A 203 -14.97 2.14 6.22
CA ARG A 203 -13.85 3.00 5.83
C ARG A 203 -13.37 2.69 4.40
N HIS A 204 -12.65 3.65 3.83
CA HIS A 204 -11.90 3.45 2.59
C HIS A 204 -10.45 3.14 2.93
N THR A 205 -9.90 2.09 2.31
CA THR A 205 -8.50 1.70 2.47
C THR A 205 -7.76 1.94 1.17
N ALA A 206 -6.75 2.82 1.21
CA ALA A 206 -5.87 3.05 0.07
C ALA A 206 -5.01 1.82 -0.21
N SER A 207 -5.10 1.28 -1.42
CA SER A 207 -4.31 0.12 -1.86
C SER A 207 -3.63 0.34 -3.20
N LEU A 208 -4.08 1.32 -4.00
CA LEU A 208 -3.50 1.66 -5.30
C LEU A 208 -2.81 3.04 -5.22
N VAL A 209 -1.56 3.13 -5.65
CA VAL A 209 -0.75 4.36 -5.57
C VAL A 209 0.12 4.57 -6.80
N ARG A 210 0.28 5.81 -7.25
CA ARG A 210 1.21 6.19 -8.30
C ARG A 210 2.63 6.20 -7.76
N TYR A 211 3.53 5.52 -8.47
CA TYR A 211 4.95 5.60 -8.18
C TYR A 211 5.55 6.88 -8.79
N MET A 212 6.28 7.64 -7.98
CA MET A 212 6.92 8.89 -8.34
C MET A 212 8.42 8.76 -8.03
N PRO A 213 9.28 8.70 -9.06
CA PRO A 213 10.72 8.67 -8.86
C PRO A 213 11.20 9.85 -8.00
N ASN A 214 12.12 9.59 -7.07
CA ASN A 214 12.70 10.57 -6.13
C ASN A 214 11.72 11.16 -5.09
N TYR A 215 10.47 10.70 -5.04
CA TYR A 215 9.57 11.03 -3.94
C TYR A 215 9.98 10.24 -2.67
N PRO A 216 10.02 10.87 -1.48
CA PRO A 216 10.40 10.18 -0.25
C PRO A 216 9.27 9.25 0.21
N TYR A 217 9.50 7.94 0.10
CA TYR A 217 8.62 6.91 0.64
C TYR A 217 9.13 6.43 1.99
N PHE A 218 8.28 6.47 3.03
CA PHE A 218 8.64 5.96 4.35
C PHE A 218 7.49 5.21 5.02
N TYR A 219 7.84 4.16 5.75
CA TYR A 219 6.95 3.47 6.67
C TYR A 219 7.28 3.88 8.11
N PRO A 220 6.28 3.99 9.00
CA PRO A 220 6.56 4.16 10.42
C PRO A 220 7.34 2.93 10.94
N GLN A 221 8.36 3.17 11.77
CA GLN A 221 9.16 2.09 12.39
C GLN A 221 8.37 1.43 13.54
N GLN A 222 7.31 0.72 13.18
CA GLN A 222 6.45 -0.04 14.07
C GLN A 222 6.59 -1.53 13.77
N ASN A 223 6.50 -2.36 14.82
CA ASN A 223 6.66 -3.80 14.66
C ASN A 223 5.40 -4.49 14.14
N HIS A 224 4.23 -3.89 14.38
CA HIS A 224 2.92 -4.40 13.99
C HIS A 224 1.98 -3.26 13.58
N HIS A 225 0.99 -3.58 12.75
CA HIS A 225 -0.01 -2.66 12.21
C HIS A 225 0.58 -1.54 11.36
N VAL A 226 1.67 -1.84 10.65
CA VAL A 226 2.27 -0.92 9.68
C VAL A 226 1.33 -0.77 8.48
N PRO A 227 1.07 0.45 7.99
CA PRO A 227 0.21 0.64 6.83
C PRO A 227 0.76 -0.11 5.61
N ARG A 228 -0.13 -0.53 4.71
CA ARG A 228 0.26 -1.29 3.51
C ARG A 228 1.00 -0.44 2.48
N LEU A 229 0.65 0.84 2.40
CA LEU A 229 1.34 1.84 1.58
C LEU A 229 2.22 2.74 2.46
N PRO A 230 3.31 3.32 1.92
CA PRO A 230 4.13 4.28 2.65
C PRO A 230 3.28 5.44 3.19
N LEU A 231 3.57 5.87 4.42
CA LEU A 231 2.78 6.91 5.10
C LEU A 231 2.82 8.24 4.34
N SER A 232 3.93 8.56 3.67
CA SER A 232 4.05 9.76 2.85
C SER A 232 3.00 9.85 1.75
N CYS A 233 2.51 8.72 1.21
CA CYS A 233 1.47 8.72 0.19
C CYS A 233 0.18 9.44 0.63
N THR A 234 -0.09 9.52 1.94
CA THR A 234 -1.29 10.17 2.50
C THR A 234 -1.37 11.68 2.25
N VAL A 235 -0.25 12.35 1.96
CA VAL A 235 -0.22 13.80 1.66
C VAL A 235 -0.50 14.11 0.18
N LEU A 236 -0.55 13.08 -0.67
CA LEU A 236 -0.81 13.22 -2.09
C LEU A 236 -2.31 13.34 -2.35
N PRO A 237 -2.73 13.96 -3.48
CA PRO A 237 -4.13 13.96 -3.86
C PRO A 237 -4.58 12.53 -4.14
N GLY A 238 -5.79 12.17 -3.72
CA GLY A 238 -6.36 10.87 -4.06
C GLY A 238 -7.87 10.82 -3.95
N ILE A 239 -8.39 9.65 -4.29
CA ILE A 239 -9.83 9.43 -4.46
C ILE A 239 -10.27 8.18 -3.69
N SER A 240 -11.44 8.29 -3.08
CA SER A 240 -12.13 7.16 -2.45
C SER A 240 -13.21 6.65 -3.39
N THR A 241 -13.23 5.34 -3.61
CA THR A 241 -14.20 4.67 -4.48
C THR A 241 -15.12 3.78 -3.66
N GLU A 242 -16.31 3.47 -4.19
CA GLU A 242 -17.20 2.45 -3.62
C GLU A 242 -16.93 1.05 -4.20
N LEU A 243 -15.84 0.90 -4.97
CA LEU A 243 -15.39 -0.38 -5.50
C LEU A 243 -14.95 -1.29 -4.35
N LYS A 244 -15.30 -2.56 -4.44
CA LYS A 244 -15.26 -3.48 -3.32
C LYS A 244 -14.12 -4.49 -3.42
N VAL A 245 -13.61 -4.90 -2.27
CA VAL A 245 -12.59 -5.94 -2.12
C VAL A 245 -13.05 -6.90 -1.04
N GLN A 246 -13.09 -8.20 -1.36
CA GLN A 246 -13.29 -9.25 -0.36
C GLN A 246 -11.97 -9.48 0.38
N HIS A 247 -11.99 -9.44 1.70
CA HIS A 247 -10.87 -9.84 2.55
C HIS A 247 -11.21 -11.19 3.21
N LEU A 248 -10.59 -12.24 2.69
CA LEU A 248 -10.86 -13.66 3.00
C LEU A 248 -10.10 -14.16 4.23
N GLY A 249 -9.30 -13.30 4.87
CA GLY A 249 -8.51 -13.64 6.05
C GLY A 249 -9.30 -14.11 7.26
N TRP A 250 -10.64 -14.00 7.21
CA TRP A 250 -11.59 -14.47 8.22
C TRP A 250 -12.66 -15.44 7.67
N ALA A 251 -12.61 -15.76 6.37
CA ALA A 251 -13.58 -16.62 5.68
C ALA A 251 -13.35 -18.12 5.95
N GLY A 252 -12.24 -18.46 6.61
CA GLY A 252 -11.87 -19.84 6.91
C GLY A 252 -12.73 -20.47 8.01
N SER A 253 -12.31 -21.68 8.40
CA SER A 253 -12.95 -22.45 9.46
C SER A 253 -12.86 -21.76 10.84
N LEU A 254 -13.60 -22.26 11.82
CA LEU A 254 -13.37 -21.86 13.22
C LEU A 254 -11.94 -22.18 13.66
N GLU A 255 -11.36 -23.29 13.20
CA GLU A 255 -9.98 -23.66 13.53
C GLU A 255 -8.98 -22.61 13.03
N ASP A 256 -9.16 -22.10 11.80
CA ASP A 256 -8.31 -21.03 11.25
C ASP A 256 -8.38 -19.76 12.12
N ARG A 257 -9.58 -19.38 12.57
CA ARG A 257 -9.80 -18.23 13.45
C ARG A 257 -9.18 -18.44 14.83
N VAL A 258 -9.28 -19.65 15.40
CA VAL A 258 -8.59 -20.01 16.65
C VAL A 258 -7.07 -19.90 16.50
N ARG A 259 -6.49 -20.42 15.40
CA ARG A 259 -5.05 -20.29 15.15
C ARG A 259 -4.62 -18.81 15.04
N LYS A 260 -5.42 -17.97 14.38
CA LYS A 260 -5.18 -16.52 14.24
C LYS A 260 -5.32 -15.79 15.59
N TYR A 261 -6.33 -16.12 16.39
CA TYR A 261 -6.52 -15.62 17.76
C TYR A 261 -5.30 -15.93 18.64
N LEU A 262 -4.88 -17.20 18.72
CA LEU A 262 -3.74 -17.62 19.52
C LEU A 262 -2.45 -16.93 19.08
N ARG A 263 -2.27 -16.72 17.77
CA ARG A 263 -1.15 -15.96 17.23
C ARG A 263 -1.16 -14.50 17.71
N TYR A 264 -2.30 -13.81 17.65
CA TYR A 264 -2.40 -12.44 18.16
C TYR A 264 -2.14 -12.37 19.67
N LYS A 265 -2.74 -13.25 20.47
CA LYS A 265 -2.50 -13.29 21.92
C LYS A 265 -1.05 -13.59 22.30
N ARG A 266 -0.33 -14.36 21.48
CA ARG A 266 1.10 -14.64 21.68
C ARG A 266 1.97 -13.44 21.34
N ILE A 267 1.65 -12.72 20.28
CA ILE A 267 2.46 -11.61 19.75
C ILE A 267 2.19 -10.32 20.51
N ASP A 268 0.93 -10.08 20.86
CA ASP A 268 0.48 -8.88 21.56
C ASP A 268 -0.39 -9.25 22.78
N PRO A 269 0.20 -9.90 23.80
CA PRO A 269 -0.55 -10.40 24.97
C PRO A 269 -1.24 -9.29 25.77
N HIS A 270 -0.75 -8.05 25.66
CA HIS A 270 -1.23 -6.89 26.40
C HIS A 270 -2.01 -5.89 25.54
N GLY A 271 -2.18 -6.14 24.24
CA GLY A 271 -2.87 -5.19 23.34
C GLY A 271 -2.10 -3.88 23.18
N GLN A 272 -0.76 -3.93 23.15
CA GLN A 272 0.09 -2.77 22.91
C GLN A 272 -0.10 -2.21 21.49
N TRP A 273 -0.36 -3.10 20.53
CA TRP A 273 -0.44 -2.75 19.12
C TRP A 273 -1.87 -2.79 18.60
N GLY A 274 -2.70 -3.71 19.10
CA GLY A 274 -4.12 -3.78 18.77
C GLY A 274 -5.05 -3.63 19.97
N SER A 275 -6.27 -4.15 19.83
CA SER A 275 -7.27 -4.13 20.90
C SER A 275 -7.50 -5.56 21.41
N LEU A 276 -7.36 -5.75 22.73
CA LEU A 276 -7.69 -7.02 23.38
C LEU A 276 -9.15 -7.40 23.14
N GLU A 277 -10.06 -6.43 23.21
CA GLU A 277 -11.49 -6.65 22.94
C GLU A 277 -11.72 -7.13 21.50
N HIS A 278 -11.04 -6.51 20.53
CA HIS A 278 -11.09 -6.96 19.14
C HIS A 278 -10.53 -8.39 19.00
N TYR A 279 -9.43 -8.71 19.68
CA TYR A 279 -8.87 -10.07 19.65
C TYR A 279 -9.81 -11.11 20.27
N GLU A 280 -10.37 -10.86 21.45
CA GLU A 280 -11.33 -11.78 22.07
C GLU A 280 -12.57 -11.96 21.18
N SER A 281 -13.03 -10.90 20.51
CA SER A 281 -14.18 -10.97 19.60
C SER A 281 -13.95 -11.90 18.40
N ILE A 282 -12.71 -12.29 18.07
CA ILE A 282 -12.43 -13.26 16.99
C ILE A 282 -13.19 -14.58 17.21
N LEU A 283 -13.38 -14.96 18.48
CA LEU A 283 -14.03 -16.21 18.89
C LEU A 283 -15.47 -16.02 19.35
N ASP A 284 -16.07 -14.87 19.06
CA ASP A 284 -17.49 -14.61 19.26
C ASP A 284 -18.33 -15.71 18.57
N PRO A 285 -19.17 -16.46 19.32
CA PRO A 285 -19.99 -17.52 18.76
C PRO A 285 -21.16 -17.00 17.91
N GLU A 286 -21.60 -15.75 18.13
CA GLU A 286 -22.78 -15.17 17.49
C GLU A 286 -22.50 -13.78 16.88
N PRO A 287 -21.50 -13.66 15.98
CA PRO A 287 -21.15 -12.39 15.38
C PRO A 287 -22.27 -11.91 14.45
N ARG A 288 -22.45 -10.60 14.35
CA ARG A 288 -23.39 -10.03 13.38
C ARG A 288 -22.84 -10.17 11.96
N LEU A 289 -23.50 -11.01 11.16
CA LEU A 289 -23.14 -11.27 9.77
C LEU A 289 -24.12 -10.62 8.81
N VAL A 290 -23.59 -10.01 7.75
CA VAL A 290 -24.36 -9.37 6.69
C VAL A 290 -24.07 -10.06 5.36
N PRO A 291 -25.10 -10.41 4.56
CA PRO A 291 -24.90 -11.03 3.26
C PRO A 291 -24.03 -10.16 2.34
N TRP A 292 -23.03 -10.79 1.71
CA TRP A 292 -22.22 -10.17 0.68
C TRP A 292 -23.01 -10.02 -0.62
N LYS A 293 -22.90 -8.85 -1.25
CA LYS A 293 -23.48 -8.54 -2.55
C LYS A 293 -22.45 -7.82 -3.40
N GLU A 294 -21.97 -8.53 -4.42
CA GLU A 294 -21.33 -7.95 -5.59
C GLU A 294 -22.47 -7.38 -6.43
N GLU A 295 -22.62 -6.06 -6.46
CA GLU A 295 -23.73 -5.43 -7.17
C GLU A 295 -23.46 -5.56 -8.67
N ARG A 296 -24.33 -6.26 -9.40
CA ARG A 296 -24.32 -6.31 -10.87
C ARG A 296 -24.92 -5.06 -11.49
#